data_AF-G1KMM4-F1
#
_entry.id   AF-G1KMM4-F1
#
_cell.length_a   1.000
_cell.length_b   1.000
_cell.length_c   1.000
_cell.angle_alpha   90.00
_cell.angle_beta   90.00
_cell.angle_gamma   90.00
#
_symmetry.space_group_name_H-M   'P 1'
#
loop_
_entity.id
_entity.type
_entity.pdbx_description
1 polymer ?
#
loop_
_entity_poly.entity_id
_entity_poly.type
_entity_poly.pdbx_seq_one_letter_code
_entity_poly.pdbx_strand_id
1 'polypeptide(L)'
;MHLSRQRHRLAPEESFRQKAGKFVKELELMDMEEKLQRVAPWLKKSFGEHPVPSFEADARTIDILYELAECNESRDGDVNLLIEDMKQKAAEYESDGSYLQDLLTESLNLSFSSLSKMSTSYLNNLVDVALALETKDTSLASFIPAINDLTSDLHATESKNKDMEFKLSNLRKKLTSALVLEKRLQDDLVKTEELLVVEKAKAENRTQNMKFLKDKSEDMKSRIEASEKQLSSSGLEASLTHASLVKLSEKLAEIKKETAPLEKKLESYLDLPPSASLAKVKIEEAKRELAALEAEFSAKVDMAVLSVPFSTKRPFT
;
A
#
# COMPACT_ATOMS: atom_id res chain seq x y z
N MET A 1 -16.23 65.40 45.46
CA MET A 1 -16.66 64.89 46.78
C MET A 1 -17.37 63.56 46.53
N HIS A 2 -17.03 62.38 47.04
CA HIS A 2 -16.03 61.89 47.97
C HIS A 2 -15.65 60.48 47.50
N LEU A 3 -14.38 60.26 47.17
CA LEU A 3 -13.75 58.94 47.16
C LEU A 3 -13.45 58.59 48.62
N SER A 4 -14.16 57.62 49.21
CA SER A 4 -13.74 56.95 50.45
C SER A 4 -14.67 55.79 50.78
N ARG A 5 -14.18 54.56 50.61
CA ARG A 5 -14.31 53.40 51.52
C ARG A 5 -14.02 52.10 50.76
N GLN A 6 -12.76 51.93 50.34
CA GLN A 6 -12.15 50.62 50.25
C GLN A 6 -11.34 50.43 51.54
N ARG A 7 -11.87 49.63 52.47
CA ARG A 7 -11.13 48.86 53.48
C ARG A 7 -12.15 48.04 54.27
N HIS A 8 -11.76 46.79 54.55
CA HIS A 8 -12.50 45.75 55.27
C HIS A 8 -13.42 44.85 54.44
N ARG A 9 -12.82 43.89 53.73
CA ARG A 9 -13.29 42.50 53.69
C ARG A 9 -12.21 41.52 53.20
N LEU A 10 -11.06 41.49 53.86
CA LEU A 10 -10.04 40.42 53.69
C LEU A 10 -9.92 39.51 54.93
N ALA A 11 -10.88 39.59 55.86
CA ALA A 11 -10.92 38.78 57.08
C ALA A 11 -11.36 37.31 56.90
N PRO A 12 -12.06 36.86 55.82
CA PRO A 12 -12.44 35.45 55.74
C PRO A 12 -11.22 34.54 55.51
N GLU A 13 -10.31 34.90 54.59
CA GLU A 13 -9.22 33.99 54.19
C GLU A 13 -8.18 33.74 55.28
N GLU A 14 -7.85 34.74 56.11
CA GLU A 14 -6.96 34.55 57.25
C GLU A 14 -7.61 33.69 58.34
N SER A 15 -8.92 33.87 58.59
CA SER A 15 -9.66 33.01 59.53
C SER A 15 -9.77 31.57 59.03
N PHE A 16 -9.92 31.36 57.72
CA PHE A 16 -9.93 30.02 57.12
C PHE A 16 -8.54 29.38 57.13
N ARG A 17 -7.46 30.12 56.81
CA ARG A 17 -6.07 29.62 56.92
C ARG A 17 -5.69 29.30 58.35
N GLN A 18 -6.13 30.10 59.32
CA GLN A 18 -5.80 29.88 60.73
C GLN A 18 -6.65 28.75 61.33
N LYS A 19 -7.90 28.56 60.89
CA LYS A 19 -8.67 27.33 61.16
C LYS A 19 -7.99 26.11 60.53
N ALA A 20 -7.69 26.14 59.23
CA ALA A 20 -7.05 25.03 58.53
C ALA A 20 -5.68 24.67 59.13
N GLY A 21 -4.85 25.66 59.48
CA GLY A 21 -3.56 25.43 60.15
C GLY A 21 -3.68 24.94 61.59
N LYS A 22 -4.80 25.19 62.26
CA LYS A 22 -5.12 24.60 63.57
C LYS A 22 -5.61 23.16 63.43
N PHE A 23 -6.44 22.88 62.43
CA PHE A 23 -6.92 21.53 62.08
C PHE A 23 -5.78 20.59 61.69
N VAL A 24 -4.83 21.04 60.84
CA VAL A 24 -3.66 20.23 60.45
C VAL A 24 -2.80 19.86 61.66
N LYS A 25 -2.66 20.77 62.64
CA LYS A 25 -1.92 20.51 63.89
C LYS A 25 -2.64 19.58 64.87
N GLU A 26 -3.97 19.52 64.80
CA GLU A 26 -4.82 18.68 65.66
C GLU A 26 -4.90 17.24 65.08
N LEU A 27 -4.91 17.11 63.75
CA LEU A 27 -4.78 15.85 63.00
C LEU A 27 -3.44 15.14 63.18
N GLU A 28 -2.35 15.89 63.38
CA GLU A 28 -1.00 15.37 63.66
C GLU A 28 -0.79 14.89 65.12
N LEU A 29 -1.74 15.16 66.02
CA LEU A 29 -1.64 14.83 67.46
C LEU A 29 -2.69 13.83 67.97
N MET A 30 -3.68 13.45 67.15
CA MET A 30 -4.65 12.41 67.50
C MET A 30 -4.01 11.02 67.42
N ASP A 31 -4.21 10.23 68.47
CA ASP A 31 -3.69 8.87 68.54
C ASP A 31 -4.37 7.98 67.50
N MET A 32 -3.63 7.01 66.96
CA MET A 32 -4.12 6.04 65.98
C MET A 32 -5.35 5.28 66.49
N GLU A 33 -5.37 5.01 67.80
CA GLU A 33 -6.50 4.39 68.49
C GLU A 33 -7.74 5.29 68.45
N GLU A 34 -7.61 6.60 68.65
CA GLU A 34 -8.73 7.55 68.60
C GLU A 34 -9.35 7.63 67.21
N LYS A 35 -8.52 7.63 66.16
CA LYS A 35 -8.98 7.59 64.76
C LYS A 35 -9.71 6.29 64.45
N LEU A 36 -9.20 5.16 64.92
CA LEU A 36 -9.86 3.84 64.80
C LEU A 36 -11.21 3.79 65.51
N GLN A 37 -11.31 4.36 66.72
CA GLN A 37 -12.57 4.44 67.48
C GLN A 37 -13.64 5.25 66.76
N ARG A 38 -13.26 6.21 65.89
CA ARG A 38 -14.19 6.95 65.03
C ARG A 38 -14.53 6.20 63.74
N VAL A 39 -13.54 5.58 63.10
CA VAL A 39 -13.70 4.86 61.83
C VAL A 39 -14.51 3.58 61.97
N ALA A 40 -14.32 2.80 63.03
CA ALA A 40 -15.01 1.53 63.24
C ALA A 40 -16.56 1.64 63.27
N PRO A 41 -17.19 2.54 64.05
CA PRO A 41 -18.65 2.71 64.03
C PRO A 41 -19.14 3.33 62.70
N TRP A 42 -18.35 4.22 62.08
CA TRP A 42 -18.68 4.77 60.77
C TRP A 42 -18.72 3.67 59.69
N LEU A 43 -17.71 2.80 59.62
CA LEU A 43 -17.69 1.65 58.72
C LEU A 43 -18.90 0.73 58.98
N LYS A 44 -19.18 0.41 60.24
CA LYS A 44 -20.36 -0.41 60.58
C LYS A 44 -21.67 0.24 60.10
N LYS A 45 -21.81 1.55 60.26
CA LYS A 45 -22.97 2.31 59.77
C LYS A 45 -23.06 2.31 58.24
N SER A 46 -21.94 2.50 57.55
CA SER A 46 -21.87 2.57 56.07
C SER A 46 -22.13 1.24 55.39
N PHE A 47 -21.72 0.12 56.01
CA PHE A 47 -21.98 -1.23 55.49
C PHE A 47 -23.32 -1.82 55.95
N GLY A 48 -23.99 -1.20 56.93
CA GLY A 48 -25.32 -1.62 57.39
C GLY A 48 -25.33 -3.05 57.94
N GLU A 49 -26.07 -3.94 57.27
CA GLU A 49 -26.14 -5.37 57.63
C GLU A 49 -24.99 -6.21 57.03
N HIS A 50 -24.21 -5.67 56.10
CA HIS A 50 -23.09 -6.37 55.50
C HIS A 50 -21.85 -6.34 56.39
N PRO A 51 -21.07 -7.43 56.44
CA PRO A 51 -19.82 -7.45 57.20
C PRO A 51 -18.82 -6.47 56.57
N VAL A 52 -18.15 -5.67 57.41
CA VAL A 52 -17.08 -4.77 56.97
C VAL A 52 -15.93 -5.61 56.41
N PRO A 53 -15.48 -5.37 55.16
CA PRO A 53 -14.36 -6.08 54.58
C PRO A 53 -13.09 -5.90 55.42
N SER A 54 -12.27 -6.96 55.52
CA SER A 54 -10.96 -6.86 56.16
C SER A 54 -10.08 -5.86 55.41
N PHE A 55 -9.50 -4.91 56.12
CA PHE A 55 -8.56 -3.92 55.58
C PHE A 55 -7.26 -3.91 56.39
N GLU A 56 -6.17 -3.45 55.77
CA GLU A 56 -4.88 -3.29 56.44
C GLU A 56 -4.93 -2.03 57.32
N ALA A 57 -4.87 -2.21 58.63
CA ALA A 57 -4.92 -1.13 59.62
C ALA A 57 -3.56 -0.41 59.74
N ASP A 58 -3.01 0.01 58.61
CA ASP A 58 -1.80 0.84 58.57
C ASP A 58 -2.12 2.31 58.89
N ALA A 59 -1.10 3.07 59.31
CA ALA A 59 -1.26 4.46 59.73
C ALA A 59 -1.93 5.34 58.65
N ARG A 60 -1.52 5.13 57.40
CA ARG A 60 -2.01 5.89 56.25
C ARG A 60 -3.45 5.50 55.90
N THR A 61 -3.79 4.22 55.99
CA THR A 61 -5.13 3.70 55.69
C THR A 61 -6.14 4.18 56.73
N ILE A 62 -5.78 4.18 58.02
CA ILE A 62 -6.64 4.72 59.08
C ILE A 62 -6.80 6.24 58.93
N ASP A 63 -5.75 6.99 58.58
CA ASP A 63 -5.85 8.42 58.32
C ASP A 63 -6.81 8.73 57.16
N ILE A 64 -6.68 8.00 56.04
CA ILE A 64 -7.58 8.14 54.89
C ILE A 64 -9.03 7.80 55.27
N LEU A 65 -9.23 6.72 56.03
CA LEU A 65 -10.56 6.31 56.48
C LEU A 65 -11.17 7.32 57.47
N TYR A 66 -10.34 7.92 58.32
CA TYR A 66 -10.76 8.95 59.27
C TYR A 66 -11.18 10.24 58.54
N GLU A 67 -10.37 10.73 57.61
CA GLU A 67 -10.72 11.88 56.76
C GLU A 67 -12.00 11.61 55.97
N LEU A 68 -12.15 10.40 55.43
CA LEU A 68 -13.35 10.00 54.70
C LEU A 68 -14.59 9.93 55.61
N ALA A 69 -14.43 9.44 56.84
CA ALA A 69 -15.50 9.41 57.84
C ALA A 69 -15.95 10.84 58.21
N GLU A 70 -15.01 11.75 58.52
CA GLU A 70 -15.33 13.15 58.81
C GLU A 70 -16.01 13.84 57.61
N CYS A 71 -15.46 13.66 56.40
CA CYS A 71 -16.05 14.23 55.19
C CYS A 71 -17.46 13.70 54.95
N ASN A 72 -17.68 12.39 55.16
CA ASN A 72 -18.98 11.78 54.99
C ASN A 72 -19.97 12.27 56.04
N GLU A 73 -19.59 12.31 57.31
CA GLU A 73 -20.44 12.82 58.39
C GLU A 73 -20.81 14.30 58.21
N SER A 74 -19.87 15.13 57.75
CA SER A 74 -20.16 16.53 57.42
C SER A 74 -21.19 16.62 56.30
N ARG A 75 -21.01 15.87 55.21
CA ARG A 75 -21.94 15.85 54.08
C ARG A 75 -23.31 15.28 54.45
N ASP A 76 -23.34 14.21 55.25
CA ASP A 76 -24.56 13.62 55.79
C ASP A 76 -25.29 14.63 56.68
N GLY A 77 -24.56 15.43 57.46
CA GLY A 77 -25.09 16.54 58.24
C GLY A 77 -25.76 17.59 57.36
N ASP A 78 -25.10 18.04 56.30
CA ASP A 78 -25.66 19.01 55.35
C ASP A 78 -26.90 18.48 54.63
N VAL A 79 -26.88 17.21 54.21
CA VAL A 79 -28.03 16.54 53.58
C VAL A 79 -29.19 16.42 54.57
N ASN A 80 -28.92 16.02 55.81
CA ASN A 80 -29.96 15.94 56.84
C ASN A 80 -30.56 17.32 57.15
N LEU A 81 -29.75 18.37 57.20
CA LEU A 81 -30.24 19.73 57.39
C LEU A 81 -31.18 20.15 56.24
N LEU A 82 -30.81 19.84 55.00
CA LEU A 82 -31.67 20.08 53.84
C LEU A 82 -32.98 19.29 53.93
N ILE A 83 -32.93 18.02 54.33
CA ILE A 83 -34.12 17.18 54.50
C ILE A 83 -35.07 17.78 55.55
N GLU A 84 -34.55 18.20 56.69
CA GLU A 84 -35.37 18.80 57.76
C GLU A 84 -35.95 20.16 57.34
N ASP A 85 -35.19 21.00 56.63
CA ASP A 85 -35.69 22.25 56.04
C ASP A 85 -36.81 21.99 55.02
N MET A 86 -36.67 20.97 54.15
CA MET A 86 -37.70 20.60 53.18
C MET A 86 -38.97 20.08 53.87
N LYS A 87 -38.83 19.26 54.92
CA LYS A 87 -39.97 18.78 55.71
C LYS A 87 -40.69 19.92 56.41
N GLN A 88 -39.94 20.86 56.99
CA GLN A 88 -40.53 22.03 57.63
C GLN A 88 -41.32 22.87 56.61
N LYS A 89 -40.72 23.18 55.45
CA LYS A 89 -41.41 23.91 54.38
C LYS A 89 -42.66 23.18 53.90
N ALA A 90 -42.61 21.86 53.76
CA ALA A 90 -43.78 21.07 53.38
C ALA A 90 -44.92 21.20 54.40
N ALA A 91 -44.60 21.12 55.70
CA ALA A 91 -45.57 21.31 56.78
C ALA A 91 -46.14 22.74 56.82
N GLU A 92 -45.30 23.76 56.58
CA GLU A 92 -45.74 25.16 56.46
C GLU A 92 -46.71 25.33 55.28
N TYR A 93 -46.37 24.83 54.10
CA TYR A 93 -47.25 24.89 52.93
C TYR A 93 -48.56 24.12 53.10
N GLU A 94 -48.54 22.97 53.77
CA GLU A 94 -49.74 22.19 54.08
C GLU A 94 -50.67 22.94 55.05
N SER A 95 -50.09 23.58 56.08
CA SER A 95 -50.83 24.42 57.03
C SER A 95 -51.41 25.65 56.35
N ASP A 96 -50.63 26.36 55.52
CA ASP A 96 -51.10 27.51 54.75
C ASP A 96 -52.21 27.11 53.75
N GLY A 97 -52.06 25.95 53.11
CA GLY A 97 -53.08 25.39 52.21
C GLY A 97 -54.39 25.10 52.94
N SER A 98 -54.31 24.47 54.11
CA SER A 98 -55.48 24.19 54.96
C SER A 98 -56.14 25.49 55.44
N TYR A 99 -55.35 26.46 55.90
CA TYR A 99 -55.84 27.79 56.30
C TYR A 99 -56.58 28.51 55.17
N LEU A 100 -56.02 28.51 53.96
CA LEU A 100 -56.67 29.14 52.80
C LEU A 100 -57.95 28.39 52.40
N GLN A 101 -57.98 27.06 52.50
CA GLN A 101 -59.18 26.27 52.24
C GLN A 101 -60.30 26.59 53.23
N ASP A 102 -59.99 26.65 54.52
CA ASP A 102 -60.94 26.99 55.57
C ASP A 102 -61.47 28.42 55.38
N LEU A 103 -60.58 29.38 55.11
CA LEU A 103 -60.96 30.76 54.83
C LEU A 103 -61.92 30.87 53.63
N LEU A 104 -61.62 30.21 52.51
CA LEU A 104 -62.49 30.21 51.32
C LEU A 104 -63.87 29.59 51.60
N THR A 105 -63.90 28.54 52.40
CA THR A 105 -65.13 27.80 52.72
C THR A 105 -65.99 28.56 53.73
N GLU A 106 -65.41 29.07 54.81
CA GLU A 106 -66.15 29.72 55.90
C GLU A 106 -66.53 31.17 55.60
N SER A 107 -65.62 31.94 54.98
CA SER A 107 -65.84 33.39 54.78
C SER A 107 -66.52 33.73 53.45
N LEU A 108 -66.25 32.97 52.40
CA LEU A 108 -66.78 33.21 51.05
C LEU A 108 -67.81 32.17 50.60
N ASN A 109 -68.00 31.08 51.37
CA ASN A 109 -68.87 29.96 51.02
C ASN A 109 -68.51 29.32 49.65
N LEU A 110 -67.24 29.42 49.27
CA LEU A 110 -66.70 28.91 48.01
C LEU A 110 -66.14 27.51 48.23
N SER A 111 -67.02 26.51 48.22
CA SER A 111 -66.60 25.11 48.24
C SER A 111 -66.23 24.62 46.84
N PHE A 112 -65.29 23.69 46.73
CA PHE A 112 -65.00 22.99 45.47
C PHE A 112 -66.22 22.30 44.87
N SER A 113 -67.18 21.88 45.71
CA SER A 113 -68.45 21.29 45.27
C SER A 113 -69.42 22.30 44.64
N SER A 114 -69.19 23.60 44.84
CA SER A 114 -69.97 24.69 44.25
C SER A 114 -69.54 25.03 42.82
N LEU A 115 -68.36 24.57 42.41
CA LEU A 115 -67.81 24.80 41.07
C LEU A 115 -68.42 23.83 40.06
N SER A 116 -68.58 24.31 38.82
CA SER A 116 -68.93 23.42 37.72
C SER A 116 -67.77 22.45 37.44
N LYS A 117 -68.10 21.25 36.92
CA LYS A 117 -67.09 20.26 36.50
C LYS A 117 -66.03 20.84 35.56
N MET A 118 -66.42 21.79 34.71
CA MET A 118 -65.52 22.47 33.78
C MET A 118 -64.52 23.38 34.52
N SER A 119 -65.00 24.15 35.50
CA SER A 119 -64.14 25.03 36.30
C SER A 119 -63.13 24.22 37.12
N THR A 120 -63.56 23.11 37.72
CA THR A 120 -62.69 22.16 38.40
C THR A 120 -61.61 21.61 37.48
N SER A 121 -61.97 21.20 36.26
CA SER A 121 -61.02 20.71 35.26
C SER A 121 -59.94 21.75 34.91
N TYR A 122 -60.32 23.01 34.69
CA TYR A 122 -59.36 24.07 34.40
C TYR A 122 -58.39 24.34 35.55
N LEU A 123 -58.87 24.32 36.80
CA LEU A 123 -58.00 24.50 37.97
C LEU A 123 -57.04 23.33 38.14
N ASN A 124 -57.52 22.08 37.98
CA ASN A 124 -56.66 20.90 38.03
C ASN A 124 -55.59 20.95 36.95
N ASN A 125 -55.96 21.26 35.70
CA ASN A 125 -54.98 21.41 34.62
C ASN A 125 -53.96 22.52 34.92
N LEU A 126 -54.37 23.63 35.53
CA LEU A 126 -53.46 24.71 35.90
C LEU A 126 -52.44 24.26 36.96
N VAL A 127 -52.89 23.48 37.94
CA VAL A 127 -52.02 22.87 38.96
C VAL A 127 -51.09 21.83 38.33
N ASP A 128 -51.61 20.95 37.47
CA ASP A 128 -50.82 19.93 36.79
C ASP A 128 -49.73 20.56 35.90
N VAL A 129 -50.04 21.65 35.20
CA VAL A 129 -49.07 22.40 34.39
C VAL A 129 -48.05 23.13 35.28
N ALA A 130 -48.45 23.69 36.42
CA ALA A 130 -47.52 24.28 37.38
C ALA A 130 -46.55 23.23 37.95
N LEU A 131 -47.03 22.05 38.29
CA LEU A 131 -46.20 20.94 38.78
C LEU A 131 -45.27 20.42 37.69
N ALA A 132 -45.75 20.26 36.46
CA ALA A 132 -44.94 19.81 35.32
C ALA A 132 -43.86 20.80 34.91
N LEU A 133 -44.10 22.10 35.10
CA LEU A 133 -43.13 23.17 34.86
C LEU A 133 -42.31 23.52 36.12
N GLU A 134 -42.55 22.83 37.23
CA GLU A 134 -41.92 23.07 38.54
C GLU A 134 -42.00 24.54 39.00
N THR A 135 -43.13 25.20 38.74
CA THR A 135 -43.32 26.61 39.12
C THR A 135 -43.71 26.76 40.59
N LYS A 136 -43.29 27.88 41.20
CA LYS A 136 -43.62 28.22 42.58
C LYS A 136 -45.13 28.44 42.80
N ASP A 137 -45.79 29.07 41.83
CA ASP A 137 -47.20 29.40 41.88
C ASP A 137 -47.83 29.37 40.48
N THR A 138 -49.16 29.55 40.43
CA THR A 138 -49.92 29.61 39.17
C THR A 138 -50.00 31.02 38.59
N SER A 139 -49.07 31.93 38.97
CA SER A 139 -49.04 33.29 38.44
C SER A 139 -48.40 33.34 37.07
N LEU A 140 -48.79 34.34 36.26
CA LEU A 140 -48.15 34.59 34.96
C LEU A 140 -46.66 34.89 35.07
N ALA A 141 -46.23 35.50 36.19
CA ALA A 141 -44.83 35.83 36.43
C ALA A 141 -43.96 34.57 36.60
N SER A 142 -44.54 33.47 37.09
CA SER A 142 -43.87 32.16 37.19
C SER A 142 -43.99 31.36 35.89
N PHE A 143 -45.15 31.35 35.25
CA PHE A 143 -45.37 30.57 34.02
C PHE A 143 -44.63 31.10 32.79
N ILE A 144 -44.60 32.42 32.58
CA ILE A 144 -44.00 32.97 31.36
C ILE A 144 -42.51 32.62 31.23
N PRO A 145 -41.67 32.81 32.27
CA PRO A 145 -40.27 32.37 32.22
C PRO A 145 -40.13 30.86 32.02
N ALA A 146 -40.87 30.04 32.79
CA ALA A 146 -40.79 28.58 32.69
C ALA A 146 -41.14 28.06 31.28
N ILE A 147 -42.18 28.62 30.66
CA ILE A 147 -42.56 28.28 29.28
C ILE A 147 -41.47 28.73 28.28
N ASN A 148 -40.89 29.92 28.47
CA ASN A 148 -39.82 30.42 27.60
C ASN A 148 -38.54 29.58 27.72
N ASP A 149 -38.19 29.15 28.93
CA ASP A 149 -37.05 28.28 29.19
C ASP A 149 -37.28 26.92 28.51
N LEU A 150 -38.45 26.29 28.72
CA LEU A 150 -38.80 25.04 28.07
C LEU A 150 -38.81 25.16 26.54
N THR A 151 -39.33 26.27 26.00
CA THR A 151 -39.34 26.52 24.55
C THR A 151 -37.91 26.67 24.01
N SER A 152 -37.05 27.34 24.76
CA SER A 152 -35.63 27.51 24.40
C SER A 152 -34.89 26.17 24.41
N ASP A 153 -35.13 25.34 25.43
CA ASP A 153 -34.56 24.00 25.55
C ASP A 153 -35.05 23.06 24.45
N LEU A 154 -36.33 23.14 24.08
CA LEU A 154 -36.90 22.43 22.94
C LEU A 154 -36.15 22.79 21.66
N HIS A 155 -36.02 24.08 21.35
CA HIS A 155 -35.31 24.54 20.15
C HIS A 155 -33.83 24.16 20.16
N ALA A 156 -33.15 24.26 21.30
CA ALA A 156 -31.77 23.85 21.44
C ALA A 156 -31.59 22.35 21.19
N THR A 157 -32.51 21.53 21.70
CA THR A 157 -32.53 20.07 21.50
C THR A 157 -32.83 19.70 20.05
N GLU A 158 -33.84 20.33 19.43
CA GLU A 158 -34.15 20.14 18.02
C GLU A 158 -32.98 20.50 17.10
N SER A 159 -32.28 21.60 17.39
CA SER A 159 -31.09 22.01 16.65
C SER A 159 -29.95 20.99 16.75
N LYS A 160 -29.69 20.49 17.97
CA LYS A 160 -28.72 19.40 18.19
C LYS A 160 -29.11 18.13 17.45
N ASN A 161 -30.39 17.76 17.46
CA ASN A 161 -30.89 16.58 16.73
C ASN A 161 -30.66 16.72 15.22
N LYS A 162 -30.98 17.88 14.64
CA LYS A 162 -30.72 18.17 13.21
C LYS A 162 -29.22 18.06 12.86
N ASP A 163 -28.34 18.59 13.70
CA ASP A 163 -26.88 18.47 13.51
C ASP A 163 -26.42 17.00 13.60
N MET A 164 -26.93 16.22 14.55
CA MET A 164 -26.64 14.79 14.65
C MET A 164 -27.13 14.02 13.43
N GLU A 165 -28.35 14.27 12.96
CA GLU A 165 -28.89 13.66 11.73
C GLU A 165 -28.03 13.97 10.51
N PHE A 166 -27.57 15.23 10.38
CA PHE A 166 -26.67 15.63 9.31
C PHE A 166 -25.32 14.88 9.38
N LYS A 167 -24.70 14.82 10.57
CA LYS A 167 -23.46 14.07 10.80
C LYS A 167 -23.63 12.59 10.49
N LEU A 168 -24.75 12.00 10.91
CA LEU A 168 -25.08 10.60 10.69
C LEU A 168 -25.26 10.31 9.19
N SER A 169 -25.97 11.18 8.46
CA SER A 169 -26.09 11.10 7.00
C SER A 169 -24.73 11.17 6.30
N ASN A 170 -23.85 12.07 6.72
CA ASN A 170 -22.50 12.17 6.17
C ASN A 170 -21.66 10.93 6.46
N LEU A 171 -21.71 10.39 7.67
CA LEU A 171 -21.03 9.16 8.04
C LEU A 171 -21.55 7.96 7.24
N ARG A 172 -22.86 7.85 7.02
CA ARG A 172 -23.44 6.82 6.15
C ARG A 172 -22.87 6.91 4.73
N LYS A 173 -22.80 8.10 4.14
CA LYS A 173 -22.21 8.29 2.80
C LYS A 173 -20.75 7.85 2.74
N LYS A 174 -19.94 8.27 3.73
CA LYS A 174 -18.53 7.87 3.84
C LYS A 174 -18.37 6.36 4.00
N LEU A 175 -19.20 5.74 4.83
CA LEU A 175 -19.19 4.28 5.03
C LEU A 175 -19.51 3.55 3.73
N THR A 176 -20.54 3.98 3.00
CA THR A 176 -20.87 3.39 1.69
C THR A 176 -19.70 3.52 0.71
N SER A 177 -19.05 4.68 0.62
CA SER A 177 -17.88 4.87 -0.24
C SER A 177 -16.70 3.96 0.17
N ALA A 178 -16.46 3.82 1.47
CA ALA A 178 -15.41 2.95 2.00
C ALA A 178 -15.68 1.47 1.69
N LEU A 179 -16.92 1.00 1.86
CA LEU A 179 -17.31 -0.39 1.53
C LEU A 179 -17.17 -0.68 0.03
N VAL A 180 -17.52 0.27 -0.85
CA VAL A 180 -17.32 0.12 -2.30
C VAL A 180 -15.83 0.03 -2.64
N LEU A 181 -14.98 0.85 -1.99
CA LEU A 181 -13.53 0.81 -2.19
C LEU A 181 -12.94 -0.51 -1.67
N GLU A 182 -13.36 -0.97 -0.49
CA GLU A 182 -12.96 -2.25 0.08
C GLU A 182 -13.27 -3.40 -0.88
N LYS A 183 -14.49 -3.45 -1.42
CA LYS A 183 -14.90 -4.46 -2.40
C LYS A 183 -14.00 -4.46 -3.63
N ARG A 184 -13.69 -3.27 -4.16
CA ARG A 184 -12.79 -3.11 -5.30
C ARG A 184 -11.37 -3.59 -4.99
N LEU A 185 -10.84 -3.25 -3.82
CA LEU A 185 -9.50 -3.68 -3.40
C LEU A 185 -9.43 -5.19 -3.21
N GLN A 186 -10.50 -5.80 -2.71
CA GLN A 186 -10.62 -7.25 -2.61
C GLN A 186 -10.59 -7.92 -4.00
N ASP A 187 -11.33 -7.38 -4.96
CA ASP A 187 -11.33 -7.88 -6.35
C ASP A 187 -9.96 -7.72 -7.02
N ASP A 188 -9.29 -6.58 -6.81
CA ASP A 188 -7.95 -6.31 -7.34
C ASP A 188 -6.88 -7.21 -6.70
N LEU A 189 -7.02 -7.55 -5.42
CA LEU A 189 -6.16 -8.50 -4.73
C LEU A 189 -6.28 -9.90 -5.34
N VAL A 190 -7.50 -10.38 -5.59
CA VAL A 190 -7.73 -11.69 -6.22
C VAL A 190 -7.06 -11.74 -7.60
N LYS A 191 -7.27 -10.72 -8.45
CA LYS A 191 -6.63 -10.65 -9.77
C LYS A 191 -5.11 -10.64 -9.69
N THR A 192 -4.56 -9.92 -8.71
CA THR A 192 -3.11 -9.82 -8.52
C THR A 192 -2.53 -11.16 -8.09
N GLU A 193 -3.21 -11.91 -7.21
CA GLU A 193 -2.81 -13.25 -6.79
C GLU A 193 -2.83 -14.23 -7.99
N GLU A 194 -3.86 -14.18 -8.84
CA GLU A 194 -3.92 -14.98 -10.06
C GLU A 194 -2.75 -14.69 -11.01
N LEU A 195 -2.43 -13.40 -11.23
CA LEU A 195 -1.27 -12.99 -12.04
C LEU A 195 0.05 -13.45 -11.43
N LEU A 196 0.18 -13.39 -10.11
CA LEU A 196 1.37 -13.83 -9.38
C LEU A 196 1.61 -15.33 -9.58
N VAL A 197 0.57 -16.16 -9.53
CA VAL A 197 0.67 -17.61 -9.80
C VAL A 197 1.19 -17.86 -11.22
N VAL A 198 0.66 -17.15 -12.22
CA VAL A 198 1.08 -17.29 -13.62
C VAL A 198 2.53 -16.86 -13.83
N GLU A 199 2.94 -15.70 -13.31
CA GLU A 199 4.32 -15.23 -13.46
C GLU A 199 5.30 -16.09 -12.67
N LYS A 200 4.91 -16.65 -11.52
CA LYS A 200 5.73 -17.63 -10.79
C LYS A 200 5.95 -18.90 -11.62
N ALA A 201 4.91 -19.45 -12.23
CA ALA A 201 5.04 -20.63 -13.10
C ALA A 201 5.94 -20.34 -14.33
N LYS A 202 5.82 -19.14 -14.90
CA LYS A 202 6.64 -18.70 -16.03
C LYS A 202 8.10 -18.48 -15.64
N ALA A 203 8.37 -17.90 -14.48
CA ALA A 203 9.71 -17.72 -13.94
C ALA A 203 10.37 -19.07 -13.64
N GLU A 204 9.61 -20.02 -13.07
CA GLU A 204 10.08 -21.39 -12.85
C GLU A 204 10.44 -22.08 -14.17
N ASN A 205 9.57 -22.01 -15.19
CA ASN A 205 9.84 -22.57 -16.51
C ASN A 205 11.11 -21.95 -17.14
N ARG A 206 11.27 -20.62 -17.09
CA ARG A 206 12.48 -19.94 -17.58
C ARG A 206 13.74 -20.42 -16.84
N THR A 207 13.65 -20.63 -15.53
CA THR A 207 14.77 -21.11 -14.70
C THR A 207 15.15 -22.54 -15.10
N GLN A 208 14.17 -23.42 -15.31
CA GLN A 208 14.40 -24.77 -15.79
C GLN A 208 15.00 -24.80 -17.20
N ASN A 209 14.49 -23.97 -18.11
CA ASN A 209 15.03 -23.84 -19.47
C ASN A 209 16.48 -23.31 -19.48
N MET A 210 16.77 -22.31 -18.64
CA MET A 210 18.13 -21.79 -18.47
C MET A 210 19.09 -22.88 -17.99
N LYS A 211 18.67 -23.69 -17.00
CA LYS A 211 19.45 -24.82 -16.50
C LYS A 211 19.71 -25.85 -17.62
N PHE A 212 18.67 -26.25 -18.36
CA PHE A 212 18.81 -27.17 -19.49
C PHE A 212 19.79 -26.66 -20.55
N LEU A 213 19.69 -25.38 -20.94
CA LEU A 213 20.60 -24.79 -21.92
C LEU A 213 22.04 -24.72 -21.42
N LYS A 214 22.24 -24.45 -20.14
CA LYS A 214 23.57 -24.47 -19.51
C LYS A 214 24.18 -25.88 -19.55
N ASP A 215 23.42 -26.89 -19.11
CA ASP A 215 23.84 -28.29 -19.13
C ASP A 215 24.16 -28.75 -20.57
N LYS A 216 23.33 -28.35 -21.55
CA LYS A 216 23.54 -28.62 -22.97
C LYS A 216 24.83 -27.97 -23.51
N SER A 217 25.09 -26.72 -23.12
CA SER A 217 26.31 -26.02 -23.52
C SER A 217 27.57 -26.68 -22.97
N GLU A 218 27.51 -27.20 -21.75
CA GLU A 218 28.64 -27.90 -21.11
C GLU A 218 28.90 -29.28 -21.73
N ASP A 219 27.84 -30.02 -22.10
CA ASP A 219 27.94 -31.24 -22.91
C ASP A 219 28.60 -30.96 -24.26
N MET A 220 28.12 -29.95 -25.00
CA MET A 220 28.69 -29.60 -26.31
C MET A 220 30.15 -29.17 -26.20
N LYS A 221 30.50 -28.37 -25.19
CA LYS A 221 31.89 -28.00 -24.90
C LYS A 221 32.76 -29.24 -24.67
N SER A 222 32.30 -30.16 -23.83
CA SER A 222 33.02 -31.41 -23.53
C SER A 222 33.22 -32.27 -24.78
N ARG A 223 32.21 -32.35 -25.66
CA ARG A 223 32.29 -33.08 -26.94
C ARG A 223 33.24 -32.44 -27.94
N ILE A 224 33.28 -31.10 -28.00
CA ILE A 224 34.23 -30.36 -28.83
C ILE A 224 35.65 -30.65 -28.35
N GLU A 225 35.92 -30.47 -27.05
CA GLU A 225 37.24 -30.74 -26.47
C GLU A 225 37.69 -32.19 -26.69
N ALA A 226 36.78 -33.17 -26.59
CA ALA A 226 37.07 -34.57 -26.88
C ALA A 226 37.41 -34.80 -28.37
N SER A 227 36.65 -34.18 -29.29
CA SER A 227 36.88 -34.30 -30.72
C SER A 227 38.18 -33.61 -31.15
N GLU A 228 38.49 -32.45 -30.59
CA GLU A 228 39.77 -31.74 -30.81
C GLU A 228 40.96 -32.56 -30.32
N LYS A 229 40.86 -33.19 -29.14
CA LYS A 229 41.87 -34.13 -28.66
C LYS A 229 42.02 -35.33 -29.59
N GLN A 230 40.92 -35.88 -30.10
CA GLN A 230 40.97 -36.98 -31.08
C GLN A 230 41.66 -36.54 -32.38
N LEU A 231 41.30 -35.39 -32.95
CA LEU A 231 41.93 -34.83 -34.15
C LEU A 231 43.42 -34.55 -33.95
N SER A 232 43.80 -34.06 -32.77
CA SER A 232 45.21 -33.85 -32.42
C SER A 232 45.96 -35.19 -32.31
N SER A 233 45.31 -36.22 -31.75
CA SER A 233 45.92 -37.55 -31.61
C SER A 233 46.03 -38.34 -32.91
N SER A 234 45.15 -38.08 -33.89
CA SER A 234 45.19 -38.73 -35.22
C SER A 234 46.21 -38.10 -36.18
N GLY A 235 46.95 -37.08 -35.74
CA GLY A 235 48.01 -36.45 -36.52
C GLY A 235 47.52 -35.51 -37.62
N LEU A 236 46.31 -34.94 -37.48
CA LEU A 236 45.81 -33.95 -38.43
C LEU A 236 46.58 -32.63 -38.27
N GLU A 237 47.54 -32.38 -39.14
CA GLU A 237 48.24 -31.10 -39.23
C GLU A 237 47.40 -30.02 -39.96
N ALA A 238 47.58 -28.75 -39.58
CA ALA A 238 46.89 -27.61 -40.21
C ALA A 238 47.16 -27.47 -41.73
N SER A 239 48.19 -28.16 -42.24
CA SER A 239 48.51 -28.29 -43.66
C SER A 239 47.50 -29.16 -44.43
N LEU A 240 46.82 -30.10 -43.77
CA LEU A 240 45.83 -31.02 -44.34
C LEU A 240 44.38 -30.51 -44.22
N THR A 241 44.19 -29.30 -43.67
CA THR A 241 42.86 -28.68 -43.60
C THR A 241 42.32 -28.41 -45.01
N HIS A 242 41.01 -28.56 -45.22
CA HIS A 242 40.37 -28.34 -46.53
C HIS A 242 40.79 -27.00 -47.19
N ALA A 243 40.84 -25.91 -46.41
CA ALA A 243 41.27 -24.61 -46.92
C ALA A 243 42.72 -24.61 -47.44
N SER A 244 43.63 -25.30 -46.76
CA SER A 244 45.02 -25.46 -47.18
C SER A 244 45.13 -26.35 -48.42
N LEU A 245 44.35 -27.42 -48.48
CA LEU A 245 44.28 -28.33 -49.63
C LEU A 245 43.73 -27.62 -50.88
N VAL A 246 42.68 -26.82 -50.72
CA VAL A 246 42.11 -25.99 -51.80
C VAL A 246 43.15 -25.02 -52.32
N LYS A 247 43.82 -24.25 -51.44
CA LYS A 247 44.92 -23.35 -51.85
C LYS A 247 46.05 -24.07 -52.60
N LEU A 248 46.43 -25.28 -52.15
CA LEU A 248 47.46 -26.07 -52.82
C LEU A 248 46.98 -26.54 -54.20
N SER A 249 45.71 -26.96 -54.32
CA SER A 249 45.12 -27.39 -55.58
C SER A 249 44.98 -26.24 -56.58
N GLU A 250 44.62 -25.04 -56.10
CA GLU A 250 44.55 -23.81 -56.90
C GLU A 250 45.94 -23.45 -57.43
N LYS A 251 46.97 -23.46 -56.57
CA LYS A 251 48.36 -23.26 -56.99
C LYS A 251 48.84 -24.32 -57.98
N LEU A 252 48.47 -25.58 -57.78
CA LEU A 252 48.83 -26.66 -58.69
C LEU A 252 48.16 -26.48 -60.06
N ALA A 253 46.90 -26.07 -60.08
CA ALA A 253 46.18 -25.74 -61.32
C ALA A 253 46.81 -24.55 -62.05
N GLU A 254 47.23 -23.53 -61.31
CA GLU A 254 47.97 -22.37 -61.85
C GLU A 254 49.31 -22.80 -62.47
N ILE A 255 50.13 -23.56 -61.74
CA ILE A 255 51.40 -24.10 -62.26
C ILE A 255 51.15 -24.97 -63.49
N LYS A 256 50.14 -25.85 -63.48
CA LYS A 256 49.80 -26.67 -64.67
C LYS A 256 49.40 -25.81 -65.87
N LYS A 257 48.66 -24.73 -65.64
CA LYS A 257 48.28 -23.78 -66.69
C LYS A 257 49.50 -23.07 -67.28
N GLU A 258 50.50 -22.74 -66.46
CA GLU A 258 51.78 -22.15 -66.91
C GLU A 258 52.71 -23.16 -67.59
N THR A 259 52.68 -24.42 -67.16
CA THR A 259 53.57 -25.48 -67.67
C THR A 259 53.08 -26.04 -69.01
N ALA A 260 51.76 -26.07 -69.26
CA ALA A 260 51.18 -26.53 -70.52
C ALA A 260 51.72 -25.82 -71.80
N PRO A 261 51.86 -24.49 -71.86
CA PRO A 261 52.48 -23.83 -73.01
C PRO A 261 54.00 -24.03 -73.08
N LEU A 262 54.68 -24.28 -71.95
CA LEU A 262 56.11 -24.58 -71.91
C LEU A 262 56.41 -25.99 -72.41
N GLU A 263 55.58 -26.98 -72.05
CA GLU A 263 55.66 -28.34 -72.61
C GLU A 263 55.39 -28.33 -74.11
N LYS A 264 54.37 -27.60 -74.59
CA LYS A 264 54.14 -27.42 -76.04
C LYS A 264 55.33 -26.80 -76.77
N LYS A 265 56.01 -25.83 -76.15
CA LYS A 265 57.26 -25.29 -76.70
C LYS A 265 58.35 -26.35 -76.71
N LEU A 266 58.55 -27.08 -75.61
CA LEU A 266 59.55 -28.13 -75.55
C LEU A 266 59.31 -29.24 -76.59
N GLU A 267 58.07 -29.64 -76.79
CA GLU A 267 57.67 -30.64 -77.77
C GLU A 267 57.99 -30.19 -79.20
N SER A 268 57.81 -28.90 -79.52
CA SER A 268 58.27 -28.33 -80.81
C SER A 268 59.80 -28.31 -80.98
N TYR A 269 60.55 -28.44 -79.89
CA TYR A 269 62.02 -28.53 -79.92
C TYR A 269 62.55 -29.97 -79.91
N LEU A 270 61.70 -31.00 -79.70
CA LEU A 270 62.13 -32.40 -79.64
C LEU A 270 62.57 -32.95 -81.02
N ASP A 271 62.12 -32.35 -82.11
CA ASP A 271 62.55 -32.71 -83.48
C ASP A 271 63.92 -32.12 -83.87
N LEU A 272 64.51 -31.26 -83.01
CA LEU A 272 65.81 -30.62 -83.25
C LEU A 272 66.96 -31.35 -82.53
N PRO A 273 68.12 -31.56 -83.18
CA PRO A 273 69.27 -32.20 -82.53
C PRO A 273 69.79 -31.38 -81.33
N PRO A 274 70.31 -32.00 -80.25
CA PRO A 274 70.68 -31.32 -79.00
C PRO A 274 71.78 -30.25 -79.10
N SER A 275 72.46 -30.10 -80.24
CA SER A 275 73.51 -29.10 -80.43
C SER A 275 73.15 -28.11 -81.53
N ALA A 276 73.27 -26.82 -81.23
CA ALA A 276 72.93 -25.72 -82.14
C ALA A 276 73.73 -25.77 -83.46
N SER A 277 74.93 -26.34 -83.43
CA SER A 277 75.78 -26.57 -84.60
C SER A 277 75.19 -27.63 -85.54
N LEU A 278 74.73 -28.77 -85.00
CA LEU A 278 74.09 -29.83 -85.83
C LEU A 278 72.71 -29.39 -86.35
N ALA A 279 71.95 -28.63 -85.57
CA ALA A 279 70.66 -28.09 -86.03
C ALA A 279 70.83 -27.18 -87.26
N LYS A 280 71.85 -26.31 -87.28
CA LYS A 280 72.18 -25.49 -88.46
C LYS A 280 72.56 -26.31 -89.68
N VAL A 281 73.34 -27.38 -89.49
CA VAL A 281 73.73 -28.28 -90.59
C VAL A 281 72.52 -28.99 -91.18
N LYS A 282 71.64 -29.56 -90.33
CA LYS A 282 70.41 -30.22 -90.82
C LYS A 282 69.41 -29.25 -91.45
N ILE A 283 69.31 -28.01 -90.95
CA ILE A 283 68.49 -26.97 -91.59
C ILE A 283 69.03 -26.62 -92.99
N GLU A 284 70.35 -26.53 -93.15
CA GLU A 284 70.97 -26.29 -94.47
C GLU A 284 70.88 -27.51 -95.40
N GLU A 285 70.97 -28.74 -94.89
CA GLU A 285 70.68 -29.96 -95.65
C GLU A 285 69.22 -29.99 -96.14
N ALA A 286 68.25 -29.75 -95.26
CA ALA A 286 66.84 -29.72 -95.64
C ALA A 286 66.52 -28.57 -96.62
N LYS A 287 67.19 -27.42 -96.50
CA LYS A 287 67.10 -26.34 -97.50
C LYS A 287 67.68 -26.74 -98.85
N ARG A 288 68.79 -27.49 -98.88
CA ARG A 288 69.36 -28.01 -100.13
C ARG A 288 68.45 -29.05 -100.75
N GLU A 289 67.84 -29.93 -99.96
CA GLU A 289 66.83 -30.88 -100.45
C GLU A 289 65.58 -30.17 -100.99
N LEU A 290 65.10 -29.13 -100.31
CA LEU A 290 63.98 -28.32 -100.79
C LEU A 290 64.33 -27.60 -102.10
N ALA A 291 65.51 -26.99 -102.19
CA ALA A 291 65.96 -26.34 -103.42
C ALA A 291 66.15 -27.33 -104.58
N ALA A 292 66.57 -28.57 -104.29
CA ALA A 292 66.65 -29.64 -105.28
C ALA A 292 65.25 -30.08 -105.75
N LEU A 293 64.29 -30.23 -104.85
CA LEU A 293 62.89 -30.55 -105.17
C LEU A 293 62.18 -29.41 -105.92
N GLU A 294 62.44 -28.15 -105.55
CA GLU A 294 61.94 -26.98 -106.27
C GLU A 294 62.56 -26.86 -107.66
N ALA A 295 63.85 -27.18 -107.82
CA ALA A 295 64.48 -27.25 -109.12
C ALA A 295 63.94 -28.41 -109.99
N GLU A 296 63.66 -29.57 -109.39
CA GLU A 296 63.03 -30.71 -110.07
C GLU A 296 61.57 -30.41 -110.46
N PHE A 297 60.85 -29.69 -109.59
CA PHE A 297 59.50 -29.19 -109.87
C PHE A 297 59.52 -28.15 -111.00
N SER A 298 60.45 -27.18 -110.96
CA SER A 298 60.63 -26.19 -112.02
C SER A 298 60.99 -26.85 -113.35
N ALA A 299 61.87 -27.85 -113.36
CA ALA A 299 62.22 -28.62 -114.55
C ALA A 299 61.04 -29.42 -115.12
N LYS A 300 60.17 -29.96 -114.26
CA LYS A 300 58.93 -30.63 -114.70
C LYS A 300 57.88 -29.64 -115.23
N VAL A 301 57.82 -28.43 -114.68
CA VAL A 301 56.93 -27.36 -115.16
C VAL A 301 57.43 -26.81 -116.50
N ASP A 302 58.74 -26.65 -116.70
CA ASP A 302 59.32 -26.16 -117.95
C ASP A 302 59.27 -27.20 -119.08
N MET A 303 59.34 -28.51 -118.77
CA MET A 303 59.06 -29.60 -119.72
C MET A 303 57.58 -29.65 -120.17
N ALA A 304 56.65 -29.12 -119.38
CA ALA A 304 55.22 -29.07 -119.75
C ALA A 304 54.88 -27.89 -120.69
N VAL A 305 55.78 -26.91 -120.86
CA VAL A 305 55.53 -25.69 -121.67
C VAL A 305 56.06 -25.81 -123.11
N LEU A 306 56.98 -26.73 -123.41
CA LEU A 306 57.60 -26.90 -124.74
C LEU A 306 57.05 -28.05 -125.61
N SER A 307 55.99 -28.74 -125.19
CA SER A 307 55.37 -29.80 -126.00
C SER A 307 53.85 -29.91 -125.85
N VAL A 308 53.07 -29.04 -126.51
CA VAL A 308 51.87 -29.42 -127.30
C VAL A 308 51.49 -28.30 -128.31
N PRO A 309 51.46 -28.59 -129.64
CA PRO A 309 50.74 -27.82 -130.65
C PRO A 309 49.28 -28.28 -130.84
N PHE A 310 48.45 -27.34 -131.34
CA PHE A 310 47.06 -27.49 -131.82
C PHE A 310 46.79 -28.71 -132.73
N SER A 311 45.63 -29.39 -132.58
CA SER A 311 44.65 -29.60 -133.68
C SER A 311 43.32 -30.28 -133.26
N THR A 312 42.23 -29.51 -133.33
CA THR A 312 40.94 -29.73 -134.03
C THR A 312 40.30 -31.14 -134.22
N LYS A 313 39.07 -31.28 -133.68
CA LYS A 313 37.78 -31.87 -134.21
C LYS A 313 37.74 -33.31 -134.76
N ARG A 314 36.71 -34.10 -134.33
CA ARG A 314 35.58 -34.66 -135.17
C ARG A 314 34.61 -35.62 -134.39
N PRO A 315 33.45 -36.06 -134.95
CA PRO A 315 32.12 -36.08 -134.29
C PRO A 315 31.47 -37.48 -134.10
N PHE A 316 30.12 -37.50 -133.92
CA PHE A 316 29.13 -38.60 -133.72
C PHE A 316 28.99 -39.02 -132.24
N THR A 317 27.82 -39.04 -131.58
CA THR A 317 26.37 -39.04 -131.92
C THR A 317 25.61 -38.24 -130.86
#